data_AF-A0AAV2ZYW5-F1
#
_entry.id   AF-A0AAV2ZYW5-F1
#
_cell.length_a   1.000
_cell.length_b   1.000
_cell.length_c   1.000
_cell.angle_alpha   90.00
_cell.angle_beta   90.00
_cell.angle_gamma   90.00
#
_symmetry.space_group_name_H-M   'P 1'
#
loop_
_entity.id
_entity.type
_entity.pdbx_description
1 polymer ?
#
loop_
_entity_poly.entity_id
_entity_poly.type
_entity_poly.pdbx_seq_one_letter_code
_entity_poly.pdbx_strand_id
1 'polypeptide(L)'
;MMEIGTKRTIKPYPNFSAADDVQKWAAIVDEITNSTVTQHQEVKITLKTYVGKDLEDYFKSELTGNFEQVILGLITPSIISDVQEMNKAMKGAGTDEGCLIEILASRSTEEMHNIHASYRFKYGKSLDVNICSDASFMFQRVLVSLAAGGRDQSDIVDGALPTVDANAFMRKKKGTEKFGPFFVQETKSIYFFSGV
;
A
#
# COMPACT_ATOMS: atom_id res chain seq x y z
N MET A 1 28.54 16.56 52.27
CA MET A 1 28.53 16.16 50.84
C MET A 1 27.12 16.42 50.31
N MET A 2 26.96 17.31 49.34
CA MET A 2 25.66 17.60 48.72
C MET A 2 25.32 16.49 47.72
N GLU A 3 24.20 15.79 47.93
CA GLU A 3 23.62 14.95 46.89
C GLU A 3 23.06 15.85 45.78
N ILE A 4 23.62 15.73 44.58
CA ILE A 4 23.14 16.42 43.39
C ILE A 4 21.88 15.68 42.94
N GLY A 5 20.72 16.11 43.45
CA GLY A 5 19.42 15.56 43.09
C GLY A 5 19.16 15.73 41.60
N THR A 6 19.33 14.66 40.82
CA THR A 6 18.93 14.63 39.41
C THR A 6 17.41 14.63 39.36
N LYS A 7 16.80 15.79 39.08
CA LYS A 7 15.37 15.92 38.77
C LYS A 7 15.06 15.19 37.47
N ARG A 8 14.90 13.86 37.53
CA ARG A 8 14.31 13.07 36.45
C ARG A 8 12.80 13.24 36.54
N THR A 9 12.16 13.64 35.44
CA THR A 9 10.70 13.82 35.33
C THR A 9 9.95 12.49 35.41
N ILE A 10 10.64 11.39 35.13
CA ILE A 10 10.11 10.02 35.17
C ILE A 10 10.46 9.41 36.53
N LYS A 11 9.43 9.06 37.31
CA LYS A 11 9.57 8.38 38.60
C LYS A 11 9.57 6.86 38.40
N PRO A 12 10.30 6.08 39.24
CA PRO A 12 10.21 4.63 39.22
C PRO A 12 8.76 4.19 39.39
N TYR A 13 8.33 3.25 38.55
CA TYR A 13 6.98 2.71 38.60
C TYR A 13 6.81 1.90 39.91
N PRO A 14 5.85 2.24 40.78
CA PRO A 14 5.66 1.52 42.04
C PRO A 14 5.23 0.07 41.77
N ASN A 15 5.77 -0.87 42.54
CA ASN A 15 5.54 -2.32 42.39
C ASN A 15 5.95 -2.89 41.02
N PHE A 16 7.04 -2.39 40.44
CA PHE A 16 7.59 -2.92 39.20
C PHE A 16 7.91 -4.41 39.30
N SER A 17 7.38 -5.19 38.35
CA SER A 17 7.63 -6.61 38.18
C SER A 17 7.95 -6.85 36.71
N ALA A 18 9.23 -7.12 36.42
CA ALA A 18 9.67 -7.39 35.06
C ALA A 18 8.94 -8.59 34.43
N ALA A 19 8.60 -9.60 35.25
CA ALA A 19 7.86 -10.77 34.79
C ALA A 19 6.44 -10.41 34.35
N ASP A 20 5.72 -9.61 35.14
CA ASP A 20 4.35 -9.20 34.82
C ASP A 20 4.31 -8.27 33.60
N ASP A 21 5.28 -7.37 33.50
CA ASP A 21 5.34 -6.42 32.38
C ASP A 21 5.72 -7.12 31.07
N VAL A 22 6.64 -8.10 31.10
CA VAL A 22 6.93 -8.95 29.92
C VAL A 22 5.70 -9.73 29.48
N GLN A 23 4.88 -10.24 30.42
CA GLN A 23 3.63 -10.91 30.06
C GLN A 23 2.60 -9.95 29.43
N LYS A 24 2.45 -8.74 29.98
CA LYS A 24 1.56 -7.72 29.38
C LYS A 24 2.02 -7.32 27.99
N TRP A 25 3.32 -7.12 27.79
CA TRP A 25 3.88 -6.79 26.49
C TRP A 25 3.69 -7.92 25.48
N ALA A 26 3.92 -9.16 25.90
CA ALA A 26 3.68 -10.33 25.06
C ALA A 26 2.20 -10.46 24.67
N ALA A 27 1.28 -10.24 25.60
CA ALA A 27 -0.15 -10.27 25.31
C ALA A 27 -0.57 -9.18 24.31
N ILE A 28 -0.04 -7.96 24.42
CA ILE A 28 -0.33 -6.88 23.47
C ILE A 28 0.21 -7.22 22.09
N VAL A 29 1.44 -7.74 22.00
CA VAL A 29 2.01 -8.16 20.72
C VAL A 29 1.17 -9.27 20.11
N ASP A 30 0.82 -10.30 20.89
CA ASP A 30 0.03 -11.45 20.42
C ASP A 30 -1.37 -11.05 19.96
N GLU A 31 -2.04 -10.17 20.70
CA GLU A 31 -3.35 -9.61 20.34
C GLU A 31 -3.28 -8.86 18.99
N ILE A 32 -2.27 -8.00 18.80
CA ILE A 32 -2.12 -7.20 17.57
C ILE A 32 -1.64 -8.07 16.40
N THR A 33 -0.81 -9.09 16.64
CA THR A 33 -0.30 -9.94 15.55
C THR A 33 -1.27 -11.04 15.13
N ASN A 34 -2.16 -11.48 16.01
CA ASN A 34 -3.10 -12.58 15.72
C ASN A 34 -4.52 -12.11 15.43
N SER A 35 -4.86 -10.84 15.64
CA SER A 35 -6.17 -10.32 15.27
C SER A 35 -6.21 -9.89 13.80
N THR A 36 -7.34 -10.22 13.17
CA THR A 36 -7.61 -9.90 11.76
C THR A 36 -7.83 -8.40 11.57
N VAL A 37 -7.61 -7.91 10.35
CA VAL A 37 -7.89 -6.51 9.98
C VAL A 37 -9.34 -6.12 10.34
N THR A 38 -10.29 -7.05 10.21
CA THR A 38 -11.70 -6.84 10.61
C THR A 38 -11.84 -6.57 12.12
N GLN A 39 -11.18 -7.37 12.97
CA GLN A 39 -11.18 -7.17 14.42
C GLN A 39 -10.49 -5.85 14.80
N HIS A 40 -9.39 -5.49 14.12
CA HIS A 40 -8.76 -4.18 14.29
C HIS A 40 -9.72 -3.02 13.98
N GLN A 41 -10.56 -3.13 12.95
CA GLN A 41 -11.56 -2.11 12.65
C GLN A 41 -12.65 -2.01 13.73
N GLU A 42 -13.13 -3.14 14.25
CA GLU A 42 -14.11 -3.16 15.35
C GLU A 42 -13.56 -2.50 16.61
N VAL A 43 -12.30 -2.80 16.97
CA VAL A 43 -11.60 -2.16 18.08
C VAL A 43 -11.44 -0.66 17.82
N LYS A 44 -11.09 -0.26 16.60
CA LYS A 44 -10.96 1.16 16.22
C LYS A 44 -12.29 1.91 16.37
N ILE A 45 -13.39 1.33 15.91
CA ILE A 45 -14.74 1.91 16.05
C ILE A 45 -15.14 2.01 17.53
N THR A 46 -14.91 0.95 18.29
CA THR A 46 -15.21 0.87 19.72
C THR A 46 -14.41 1.93 20.49
N LEU A 47 -13.10 2.02 20.28
CA LEU A 47 -12.26 3.02 20.94
C LEU A 47 -12.71 4.44 20.61
N LYS A 48 -13.01 4.72 19.35
CA LYS A 48 -13.51 6.04 18.93
C LYS A 48 -14.83 6.39 19.59
N THR A 49 -15.71 5.40 19.79
CA THR A 49 -17.03 5.59 20.39
C THR A 49 -16.98 5.78 21.91
N TYR A 50 -16.17 4.97 22.62
CA TYR A 50 -16.16 4.96 24.09
C TYR A 50 -15.11 5.90 24.70
N VAL A 51 -13.98 6.08 24.03
CA VAL A 51 -12.83 6.85 24.55
C VAL A 51 -12.66 8.18 23.82
N GLY A 52 -13.27 8.34 22.64
CA GLY A 52 -13.21 9.56 21.84
C GLY A 52 -11.82 9.83 21.23
N LYS A 53 -10.91 8.85 21.29
CA LYS A 53 -9.56 8.94 20.73
C LYS A 53 -9.47 8.08 19.46
N ASP A 54 -8.80 8.59 18.45
CA ASP A 54 -8.46 7.81 17.27
C ASP A 54 -7.29 6.87 17.58
N LEU A 55 -7.46 5.58 17.26
CA LEU A 55 -6.48 4.54 17.58
C LEU A 55 -5.15 4.77 16.85
N GLU A 56 -5.17 5.28 15.62
CA GLU A 56 -3.93 5.56 14.89
C GLU A 56 -3.18 6.72 15.52
N ASP A 57 -3.89 7.79 15.89
CA ASP A 57 -3.27 8.95 16.52
C ASP A 57 -2.72 8.60 17.92
N TYR A 58 -3.42 7.72 18.64
CA TYR A 58 -2.93 7.19 19.91
C TYR A 58 -1.60 6.46 19.72
N PHE A 59 -1.52 5.51 18.78
CA PHE A 59 -0.26 4.80 18.53
C PHE A 59 0.86 5.69 18.02
N LYS A 60 0.58 6.70 17.18
CA LYS A 60 1.58 7.70 16.75
C LYS A 60 2.13 8.54 17.92
N SER A 61 1.35 8.71 18.97
CA SER A 61 1.79 9.45 20.16
C SER A 61 2.61 8.61 21.14
N GLU A 62 2.41 7.29 21.13
CA GLU A 62 3.06 6.35 22.07
C GLU A 62 4.25 5.60 21.46
N LEU A 63 4.24 5.35 20.14
CA LEU A 63 5.24 4.57 19.43
C LEU A 63 6.08 5.48 18.53
N THR A 64 7.33 5.08 18.28
CA THR A 64 8.21 5.78 17.32
C THR A 64 9.02 4.79 16.49
N GLY A 65 9.39 5.21 15.28
CA GLY A 65 10.32 4.46 14.42
C GLY A 65 9.68 3.24 13.74
N ASN A 66 10.47 2.19 13.49
CA ASN A 66 10.01 1.03 12.71
C ASN A 66 8.85 0.28 13.36
N PHE A 67 8.80 0.24 14.69
CA PHE A 67 7.73 -0.45 15.40
C PHE A 67 6.39 0.27 15.24
N GLU A 68 6.39 1.60 15.28
CA GLU A 68 5.21 2.42 14.97
C GLU A 68 4.67 2.11 13.56
N GLN A 69 5.57 2.06 12.57
CA GLN A 69 5.19 1.79 11.17
C GLN A 69 4.55 0.41 11.00
N VAL A 70 5.10 -0.62 11.66
CA VAL A 70 4.55 -1.98 11.61
C VAL A 70 3.16 -2.04 12.24
N ILE A 71 2.99 -1.47 13.44
CA ILE A 71 1.70 -1.50 14.14
C ILE A 71 0.64 -0.72 13.36
N LEU A 72 0.97 0.47 12.84
CA LEU A 72 0.05 1.23 12.00
C LEU A 72 -0.30 0.47 10.71
N GLY A 73 0.66 -0.22 10.09
CA GLY A 73 0.43 -1.06 8.92
C GLY A 73 -0.53 -2.23 9.21
N LEU A 74 -0.44 -2.85 10.38
CA LEU A 74 -1.29 -3.98 10.78
C LEU A 74 -2.74 -3.60 11.06
N ILE A 75 -2.98 -2.41 11.62
CA ILE A 75 -4.32 -1.93 11.97
C ILE A 75 -5.03 -1.19 10.82
N THR A 76 -4.28 -0.80 9.78
CA THR A 76 -4.81 -0.05 8.64
C THR A 76 -5.38 -1.00 7.59
N PRO A 77 -6.61 -0.79 7.09
CA PRO A 77 -7.14 -1.60 6.00
C PRO A 77 -6.26 -1.54 4.76
N SER A 78 -6.12 -2.66 4.04
CA SER A 78 -5.23 -2.79 2.87
C SER A 78 -5.43 -1.66 1.86
N ILE A 79 -6.67 -1.39 1.44
CA ILE A 79 -7.00 -0.33 0.48
C ILE A 79 -6.57 1.06 0.99
N ILE A 80 -6.73 1.34 2.29
CA ILE A 80 -6.35 2.63 2.87
C ILE A 80 -4.83 2.77 2.93
N SER A 81 -4.13 1.68 3.25
CA SER A 81 -2.67 1.59 3.23
C SER A 81 -2.13 1.81 1.82
N ASP A 82 -2.69 1.12 0.82
CA ASP A 82 -2.32 1.29 -0.59
C ASP A 82 -2.47 2.74 -1.03
N VAL A 83 -3.62 3.36 -0.73
CA VAL A 83 -3.88 4.77 -1.07
C VAL A 83 -2.85 5.70 -0.43
N GLN A 84 -2.43 5.43 0.81
CA GLN A 84 -1.41 6.21 1.51
C GLN A 84 -0.03 6.03 0.88
N GLU A 85 0.39 4.80 0.63
CA GLU A 85 1.69 4.49 0.03
C GLU A 85 1.76 5.01 -1.41
N MET A 86 0.70 4.88 -2.20
CA MET A 86 0.64 5.46 -3.55
C MET A 86 0.78 6.98 -3.53
N ASN A 87 0.08 7.68 -2.63
CA ASN A 87 0.22 9.13 -2.53
C ASN A 87 1.62 9.54 -2.05
N LYS A 88 2.23 8.75 -1.15
CA LYS A 88 3.60 8.98 -0.69
C LYS A 88 4.61 8.73 -1.80
N ALA A 89 4.44 7.67 -2.59
CA ALA A 89 5.24 7.33 -3.76
C ALA A 89 5.21 8.44 -4.83
N MET A 90 4.09 9.16 -4.95
CA MET A 90 3.93 10.30 -5.88
C MET A 90 4.15 11.68 -5.22
N LYS A 91 4.63 11.74 -3.98
CA LYS A 91 4.81 13.01 -3.25
C LYS A 91 6.29 13.30 -3.05
N GLY A 92 6.85 14.16 -3.90
CA GLY A 92 8.20 14.68 -3.70
C GLY A 92 8.92 15.03 -4.99
N ALA A 93 10.24 15.18 -4.90
CA ALA A 93 11.10 15.30 -6.07
C ALA A 93 11.47 13.90 -6.56
N GLY A 94 10.61 13.34 -7.42
CA GLY A 94 10.72 11.98 -7.93
C GLY A 94 9.53 11.12 -7.54
N THR A 95 9.40 9.97 -8.21
CA THR A 95 8.33 9.01 -8.03
C THR A 95 8.93 7.68 -7.58
N ASP A 96 8.34 7.01 -6.58
CA ASP A 96 8.71 5.62 -6.27
C ASP A 96 7.97 4.67 -7.23
N GLU A 97 8.61 4.39 -8.36
CA GLU A 97 8.02 3.57 -9.41
C GLU A 97 7.77 2.12 -8.97
N GLY A 98 8.65 1.59 -8.12
CA GLY A 98 8.56 0.21 -7.62
C GLY A 98 7.31 0.01 -6.79
N CYS A 99 7.06 0.91 -5.84
CA CYS A 99 5.85 0.89 -5.01
C CYS A 99 4.56 0.99 -5.86
N LEU A 100 4.53 1.90 -6.83
CA LEU A 100 3.36 2.06 -7.71
C LEU A 100 3.10 0.82 -8.56
N ILE A 101 4.14 0.21 -9.14
CA ILE A 101 4.01 -1.03 -9.91
C ILE A 101 3.51 -2.17 -9.02
N GLU A 102 4.10 -2.34 -7.83
CA GLU A 102 3.73 -3.41 -6.91
C GLU A 102 2.24 -3.37 -6.57
N ILE A 103 1.73 -2.20 -6.19
CA ILE A 103 0.32 -2.03 -5.85
C ILE A 103 -0.55 -2.18 -7.10
N LEU A 104 -0.27 -1.44 -8.17
CA LEU A 104 -1.13 -1.40 -9.35
C LEU A 104 -1.16 -2.71 -10.14
N ALA A 105 -0.10 -3.52 -10.07
CA ALA A 105 -0.02 -4.82 -10.74
C ALA A 105 -0.60 -5.97 -9.91
N SER A 106 -0.57 -5.88 -8.58
CA SER A 106 -1.05 -6.96 -7.69
C SER A 106 -2.54 -6.89 -7.37
N ARG A 107 -3.15 -5.70 -7.37
CA ARG A 107 -4.53 -5.52 -6.96
C ARG A 107 -5.55 -6.01 -7.98
N SER A 108 -6.66 -6.54 -7.47
CA SER A 108 -7.79 -6.99 -8.27
C SER A 108 -8.57 -5.83 -8.89
N THR A 109 -9.44 -6.12 -9.87
CA THR A 109 -10.30 -5.09 -10.47
C THR A 109 -11.22 -4.45 -9.43
N GLU A 110 -11.78 -5.24 -8.52
CA GLU A 110 -12.62 -4.73 -7.43
C GLU A 110 -11.82 -3.87 -6.44
N GLU A 111 -10.64 -4.34 -6.03
CA GLU A 111 -9.75 -3.57 -5.17
C GLU A 111 -9.33 -2.25 -5.82
N MET A 112 -9.05 -2.26 -7.13
CA MET A 112 -8.69 -1.06 -7.88
C MET A 112 -9.82 -0.01 -7.88
N HIS A 113 -11.07 -0.44 -8.03
CA HIS A 113 -12.22 0.47 -7.89
C HIS A 113 -12.29 1.09 -6.49
N ASN A 114 -12.07 0.29 -5.44
CA ASN A 114 -12.05 0.77 -4.07
C ASN A 114 -10.89 1.73 -3.80
N ILE A 115 -9.71 1.49 -4.40
CA ILE A 115 -8.55 2.38 -4.37
C ILE A 115 -8.90 3.72 -5.01
N HIS A 116 -9.48 3.73 -6.22
CA HIS A 116 -9.89 4.97 -6.89
C HIS A 116 -10.85 5.82 -6.06
N ALA A 117 -11.90 5.20 -5.52
CA ALA A 117 -12.88 5.87 -4.68
C ALA A 117 -12.22 6.45 -3.42
N SER A 118 -11.41 5.65 -2.74
CA SER A 118 -10.73 6.03 -1.50
C SER A 118 -9.67 7.12 -1.72
N TYR A 119 -8.91 7.05 -2.81
CA TYR A 119 -7.91 8.06 -3.18
C TYR A 119 -8.56 9.42 -3.42
N ARG A 120 -9.65 9.43 -4.21
CA ARG A 120 -10.41 10.66 -4.49
C ARG A 120 -11.01 11.24 -3.21
N PHE A 121 -11.59 10.40 -2.35
CA PHE A 121 -12.15 10.84 -1.08
C PHE A 121 -11.09 11.47 -0.17
N LYS A 122 -9.90 10.86 -0.08
CA LYS A 122 -8.84 11.28 0.86
C LYS A 122 -8.03 12.50 0.37
N TYR A 123 -7.75 12.59 -0.92
CA TYR A 123 -6.84 13.60 -1.48
C TYR A 123 -7.50 14.62 -2.39
N GLY A 124 -8.81 14.49 -2.67
CA GLY A 124 -9.57 15.44 -3.47
C GLY A 124 -9.23 15.45 -4.97
N LYS A 125 -8.36 14.54 -5.43
CA LYS A 125 -7.96 14.37 -6.83
C LYS A 125 -8.08 12.90 -7.23
N SER A 126 -8.43 12.63 -8.48
CA SER A 126 -8.44 11.25 -9.00
C SER A 126 -7.02 10.70 -9.12
N LEU A 127 -6.88 9.40 -8.90
CA LEU A 127 -5.60 8.70 -8.99
C LEU A 127 -4.96 8.87 -10.38
N ASP A 128 -5.74 8.74 -11.46
CA ASP A 128 -5.22 8.84 -12.84
C ASP A 128 -4.58 10.21 -13.13
N VAL A 129 -5.24 11.27 -12.68
CA VAL A 129 -4.73 12.64 -12.81
C VAL A 129 -3.42 12.79 -12.05
N ASN A 130 -3.32 12.19 -10.86
CA ASN A 130 -2.10 12.26 -10.08
C ASN A 130 -0.94 11.48 -10.75
N ILE A 131 -1.22 10.29 -11.27
CA ILE A 131 -0.25 9.51 -12.03
C ILE A 131 0.20 10.29 -13.27
N CYS A 132 -0.72 10.96 -13.96
CA CYS A 132 -0.40 11.73 -15.16
C CYS A 132 0.43 12.99 -14.89
N SER A 133 0.34 13.56 -13.69
CA SER A 133 1.17 14.70 -13.31
C SER A 133 2.58 14.29 -12.87
N ASP A 134 2.75 13.06 -12.40
CA ASP A 134 3.99 12.61 -11.73
C ASP A 134 4.86 11.72 -12.63
N ALA A 135 4.23 10.90 -13.49
CA ALA A 135 4.93 10.02 -14.42
C ALA A 135 4.92 10.59 -15.85
N SER A 136 5.95 10.25 -16.64
CA SER A 136 6.08 10.71 -18.03
C SER A 136 6.11 9.57 -19.06
N PHE A 137 5.66 9.89 -20.28
CA PHE A 137 5.76 9.06 -21.50
C PHE A 137 5.28 7.61 -21.31
N MET A 138 6.15 6.63 -21.55
CA MET A 138 5.77 5.21 -21.58
C MET A 138 5.41 4.71 -20.18
N PHE A 139 6.10 5.21 -19.15
CA PHE A 139 5.86 4.78 -17.77
C PHE A 139 4.48 5.23 -17.28
N GLN A 140 4.12 6.49 -17.55
CA GLN A 140 2.78 7.03 -17.30
C GLN A 140 1.69 6.15 -17.93
N ARG A 141 1.88 5.76 -19.21
CA ARG A 141 0.90 4.94 -19.93
C ARG A 141 0.71 3.56 -19.29
N VAL A 142 1.78 2.96 -18.81
CA VAL A 142 1.71 1.67 -18.10
C VAL A 142 0.95 1.81 -16.78
N LEU A 143 1.30 2.81 -15.97
CA LEU A 143 0.64 3.03 -14.69
C LEU A 143 -0.85 3.33 -14.86
N VAL A 144 -1.23 4.18 -15.82
CA VAL A 144 -2.65 4.46 -16.12
C VAL A 144 -3.37 3.21 -16.60
N SER A 145 -2.72 2.39 -17.45
CA SER A 145 -3.31 1.12 -17.90
C SER A 145 -3.53 0.12 -16.75
N LEU A 146 -2.62 0.08 -15.78
CA LEU A 146 -2.77 -0.77 -14.59
C LEU A 146 -3.84 -0.22 -13.65
N ALA A 147 -3.84 1.10 -13.43
CA ALA A 147 -4.82 1.79 -12.60
C ALA A 147 -6.24 1.70 -13.15
N ALA A 148 -6.42 1.57 -14.47
CA ALA A 148 -7.74 1.33 -15.07
C ALA A 148 -8.40 0.02 -14.60
N GLY A 149 -7.63 -0.93 -14.04
CA GLY A 149 -8.17 -2.16 -13.46
C GLY A 149 -8.80 -3.13 -14.47
N GLY A 150 -8.71 -2.87 -15.77
CA GLY A 150 -9.35 -3.65 -16.82
C GLY A 150 -8.67 -4.98 -17.15
N ARG A 151 -7.88 -5.56 -16.23
CA ARG A 151 -7.23 -6.86 -16.48
C ARG A 151 -8.24 -7.99 -16.44
N ASP A 152 -8.21 -8.87 -17.45
CA ASP A 152 -8.97 -10.11 -17.44
C ASP A 152 -8.48 -11.02 -16.30
N GLN A 153 -9.39 -11.29 -15.36
CA GLN A 153 -9.16 -12.12 -14.19
C GLN A 153 -9.80 -13.50 -14.34
N SER A 154 -10.29 -13.85 -15.53
CA SER A 154 -10.92 -15.14 -15.78
C SER A 154 -9.90 -16.27 -15.87
N ASP A 155 -10.27 -17.45 -15.37
CA ASP A 155 -9.49 -18.68 -15.54
C ASP A 155 -9.72 -19.33 -16.92
N ILE A 156 -10.48 -18.68 -17.81
CA ILE A 156 -10.79 -19.19 -19.13
C ILE A 156 -9.60 -18.92 -20.05
N VAL A 157 -8.94 -19.98 -20.53
CA VAL A 157 -7.81 -19.86 -21.46
C VAL A 157 -8.28 -20.19 -22.87
N ASP A 158 -8.26 -19.20 -23.76
CA ASP A 158 -8.34 -19.46 -25.20
C ASP A 158 -6.99 -20.04 -25.66
N GLY A 159 -7.02 -21.24 -26.25
CA GLY A 159 -5.82 -21.92 -26.74
C GLY A 159 -5.12 -21.20 -27.92
N ALA A 160 -5.81 -20.31 -28.64
CA ALA A 160 -5.25 -19.59 -29.78
C ALA A 160 -4.52 -18.30 -29.38
N LEU A 161 -5.00 -17.61 -28.34
CA LEU A 161 -4.47 -16.29 -27.92
C LEU A 161 -2.98 -16.28 -27.57
N PRO A 162 -2.43 -17.26 -26.80
CA PRO A 162 -0.99 -17.26 -26.49
C PRO A 162 -0.12 -17.27 -27.75
N THR A 163 -0.55 -17.96 -28.80
CA THR A 163 0.18 -18.03 -30.06
C THR A 163 0.07 -16.72 -30.84
N VAL A 164 -1.11 -16.09 -30.84
CA VAL A 164 -1.33 -14.77 -31.45
C VAL A 164 -0.47 -13.71 -30.77
N ASP A 165 -0.49 -13.67 -29.44
CA ASP A 165 0.28 -12.71 -28.63
C ASP A 165 1.79 -12.92 -28.79
N ALA A 166 2.27 -14.17 -28.74
CA ALA A 166 3.67 -14.49 -28.97
C ALA A 166 4.14 -14.04 -30.37
N ASN A 167 3.32 -14.25 -31.40
CA ASN A 167 3.65 -13.82 -32.76
C ASN A 167 3.61 -12.29 -32.93
N ALA A 168 2.70 -11.59 -32.26
CA ALA A 168 2.65 -10.13 -32.24
C ALA A 168 3.90 -9.56 -31.55
N PHE A 169 4.29 -10.15 -30.40
CA PHE A 169 5.50 -9.80 -29.68
C PHE A 169 6.76 -9.95 -30.56
N MET A 170 6.88 -11.07 -31.28
CA MET A 170 8.04 -11.35 -32.14
C MET A 170 8.15 -10.39 -33.34
N ARG A 171 7.04 -9.95 -33.92
CA ARG A 171 7.04 -8.94 -35.01
C ARG A 171 7.54 -7.59 -34.53
N LYS A 172 7.03 -7.12 -33.38
CA LYS A 172 7.47 -5.85 -32.78
C LYS A 172 8.93 -5.88 -32.34
N LYS A 173 9.41 -7.00 -31.78
CA LYS A 173 10.85 -7.18 -31.45
C LYS A 173 11.76 -7.04 -32.68
N LYS A 174 11.28 -7.44 -33.86
CA LYS A 174 12.02 -7.32 -35.13
C LYS A 174 11.94 -5.91 -35.76
N GLY A 175 11.27 -4.95 -35.12
CA GLY A 175 11.14 -3.58 -35.62
C GLY A 175 10.26 -3.45 -36.87
N THR A 176 9.48 -4.48 -37.24
CA THR A 176 8.65 -4.48 -38.45
C THR A 176 7.32 -3.72 -38.27
N GLU A 177 7.02 -3.26 -37.05
CA GLU A 177 5.87 -2.41 -36.71
C GLU A 177 6.33 -1.30 -35.76
N LYS A 178 5.84 -0.06 -35.97
CA LYS A 178 6.14 1.08 -35.08
C LYS A 178 5.58 0.79 -33.68
N PHE A 179 6.28 1.23 -32.64
CA PHE A 179 5.89 1.14 -31.22
C PHE A 179 4.58 1.91 -30.93
N GLY A 180 3.44 1.37 -31.35
CA GLY A 180 2.13 1.69 -30.80
C GLY A 180 1.92 0.98 -29.46
N PRO A 181 0.91 1.38 -28.66
CA PRO A 181 0.64 0.73 -27.38
C PRO A 181 0.58 -0.79 -27.52
N PHE A 182 1.26 -1.48 -26.62
CA PHE A 182 1.04 -2.90 -26.40
C PHE A 182 -0.31 -3.04 -25.68
N PHE A 183 -1.39 -3.08 -26.45
CA PHE A 183 -2.62 -3.72 -26.00
C PHE A 183 -2.50 -5.16 -26.48
N VAL A 184 -2.05 -6.06 -25.60
CA VAL A 184 -2.47 -7.46 -25.73
C VAL A 184 -3.98 -7.41 -25.64
N GLN A 185 -4.65 -7.90 -26.67
CA GLN A 185 -6.09 -7.74 -26.83
C GLN A 185 -6.87 -8.31 -25.63
N GLU A 186 -6.24 -9.18 -24.82
CA GLU A 186 -6.83 -9.72 -23.60
C GLU A 186 -5.75 -9.87 -22.51
N THR A 187 -5.26 -8.73 -21.99
CA THR A 187 -4.87 -8.43 -20.59
C THR A 187 -4.25 -9.46 -19.61
N LYS A 188 -3.85 -10.68 -19.99
CA LYS A 188 -3.26 -11.66 -19.05
C LYS A 188 -1.75 -11.48 -18.82
N SER A 189 -1.06 -10.68 -19.65
CA SER A 189 0.32 -10.27 -19.35
C SER A 189 0.71 -8.97 -20.05
N ILE A 190 1.31 -8.07 -19.27
CA ILE A 190 1.94 -6.85 -19.74
C ILE A 190 3.44 -7.12 -19.84
N TYR A 191 3.99 -7.15 -21.06
CA TYR A 191 5.42 -7.26 -21.30
C TYR A 191 5.96 -5.94 -21.87
N PHE A 192 6.99 -5.36 -21.25
CA PHE A 192 7.73 -4.21 -21.79
C PHE A 192 9.24 -4.39 -21.60
N PHE A 193 10.00 -4.11 -22.66
CA PHE A 193 11.47 -4.04 -22.65
C PHE A 193 11.92 -2.61 -23.01
N SER A 194 12.89 -2.07 -22.28
CA SER A 194 13.59 -0.85 -22.65
C SER A 194 14.57 -1.14 -23.78
N GLY A 195 14.42 -0.48 -24.93
CA GLY A 195 15.47 -0.40 -25.93
C GLY A 195 16.46 0.70 -25.55
N VAL A 196 17.73 0.34 -25.39
CA VAL A 196 18.87 1.27 -25.42
C VAL A 196 19.12 1.69 -26.87
#